data_AF-A0A1F9AB18-F1
#
_entry.id   AF-A0A1F9AB18-F1
#
_cell.length_a   1.000
_cell.length_b   1.000
_cell.length_c   1.000
_cell.angle_alpha   90.00
_cell.angle_beta   90.00
_cell.angle_gamma   90.00
#
_symmetry.space_group_name_H-M   'P 1'
#
loop_
_entity.id
_entity.type
_entity.pdbx_description
1 polymer ?
#
loop_
_entity_poly.entity_id
_entity_poly.type
_entity_poly.pdbx_seq_one_letter_code
_entity_poly.pdbx_strand_id
1 'polypeptide(L)'
;MKIASRVLAVFFLLLLLPVGASGQDFKKWEAQISEYKQWLDVVGLAGSRFWLRLDSSRRPHKLYVGEGFDKADYKGKEEFVEIFSHYLAGHPDKFALVDLFDGASGAAIGEFGWGGFKLYPSYRPTKELVRTE
;
A
#
# COMPACT_ATOMS: atom_id res chain seq x y z
N MET A 1 51.85 18.83 -30.23
CA MET A 1 51.04 17.92 -29.39
C MET A 1 50.17 18.76 -28.44
N LYS A 2 48.96 19.15 -28.84
CA LYS A 2 48.02 19.97 -28.03
C LYS A 2 46.63 19.35 -27.91
N ILE A 3 46.51 18.05 -28.21
CA ILE A 3 45.22 17.33 -28.25
C ILE A 3 45.02 16.51 -26.96
N ALA A 4 46.11 16.10 -26.30
CA ALA A 4 46.06 15.30 -25.07
C ALA A 4 45.45 16.05 -23.86
N SER A 5 45.52 17.39 -23.84
CA SER A 5 45.05 18.18 -22.69
C SER A 5 43.54 18.47 -22.69
N ARG A 6 42.84 18.27 -23.81
CA ARG A 6 41.38 18.52 -23.91
C ARG A 6 40.55 17.27 -23.61
N VAL A 7 41.08 16.09 -23.86
CA VAL A 7 40.40 14.81 -23.55
C VAL A 7 40.37 14.56 -22.04
N LEU A 8 41.43 14.96 -21.32
CA LEU A 8 41.51 14.80 -19.87
C LEU A 8 40.51 15.68 -19.10
N ALA A 9 40.18 16.87 -19.64
CA ALA A 9 39.23 17.78 -19.03
C ALA A 9 37.77 17.31 -19.15
N VAL A 10 37.42 16.62 -20.24
CA VAL A 10 36.08 16.03 -20.43
C VAL A 10 35.86 14.83 -19.49
N PHE A 11 36.92 14.05 -19.22
CA PHE A 11 36.85 12.91 -18.30
C PHE A 11 36.64 13.36 -16.84
N PHE A 12 37.20 14.51 -16.45
CA PHE A 12 37.03 15.05 -15.10
C PHE A 12 35.65 15.70 -14.87
N LEU A 13 34.99 16.19 -15.93
CA LEU A 13 33.66 16.80 -15.85
C LEU A 13 32.53 15.78 -15.66
N LEU A 14 32.73 14.52 -16.06
CA LEU A 14 31.77 13.41 -15.87
C LEU A 14 31.71 12.89 -14.42
N LEU A 15 32.68 13.23 -13.57
CA LEU A 15 32.68 12.90 -12.14
C LEU A 15 31.85 13.88 -11.28
N LEU A 16 31.37 14.98 -11.88
CA LEU A 16 30.47 15.95 -11.24
C LEU A 16 28.99 15.68 -11.54
N LEU A 17 28.65 14.47 -11.99
CA LEU A 17 27.25 14.05 -12.03
C LEU A 17 26.72 13.98 -10.58
N PRO A 18 25.58 14.62 -10.26
CA PRO A 18 25.00 14.55 -8.92
C PRO A 18 24.43 13.15 -8.69
N VAL A 19 25.27 12.23 -8.20
CA VAL A 19 24.82 10.95 -7.63
C VAL A 19 24.38 11.23 -6.19
N GLY A 20 23.18 11.80 -6.02
CA GLY A 20 22.80 12.27 -4.69
C GLY A 20 21.36 12.73 -4.51
N ALA A 21 20.38 11.97 -5.03
CA ALA A 21 18.98 12.10 -4.60
C ALA A 21 18.50 10.88 -3.79
N SER A 22 19.18 9.74 -3.89
CA SER A 22 18.68 8.45 -3.41
C SER A 22 18.69 8.24 -1.89
N GLY A 23 19.51 8.98 -1.12
CA GLY A 23 19.64 8.74 0.33
C GLY A 23 18.61 9.46 1.21
N GLN A 24 18.23 10.69 0.86
CA GLN A 24 17.22 11.46 1.59
C GLN A 24 15.80 10.96 1.26
N ASP A 25 15.57 10.62 -0.01
CA ASP A 25 14.31 10.04 -0.46
C ASP A 25 14.09 8.66 0.19
N PHE A 26 15.12 7.81 0.28
CA PHE A 26 15.01 6.52 0.96
C PHE A 26 14.63 6.64 2.44
N LYS A 27 15.24 7.57 3.19
CA LYS A 27 14.88 7.83 4.59
C LYS A 27 13.45 8.34 4.72
N LYS A 28 12.99 9.17 3.79
CA LYS A 28 11.60 9.64 3.72
C LYS A 28 10.64 8.48 3.44
N TRP A 29 11.01 7.55 2.56
CA TRP A 29 10.22 6.36 2.26
C TRP A 29 10.13 5.44 3.46
N GLU A 30 11.24 5.15 4.14
CA GLU A 30 11.24 4.35 5.38
C GLU A 30 10.35 4.98 6.46
N ALA A 31 10.39 6.31 6.61
CA ALA A 31 9.52 7.02 7.54
C ALA A 31 8.04 6.84 7.20
N GLN A 32 7.64 7.03 5.93
CA GLN A 32 6.25 6.84 5.49
C GLN A 32 5.77 5.38 5.64
N ILE A 33 6.62 4.41 5.30
CA ILE A 33 6.29 2.99 5.49
C ILE A 33 6.17 2.65 6.98
N SER A 34 7.00 3.25 7.84
CA SER A 34 6.89 3.10 9.28
C SER A 34 5.61 3.73 9.84
N GLU A 35 5.19 4.89 9.32
CA GLU A 35 3.92 5.52 9.67
C GLU A 35 2.73 4.65 9.25
N TYR A 36 2.75 4.07 8.04
CA TYR A 36 1.72 3.12 7.61
C TYR A 36 1.65 1.91 8.52
N LYS A 37 2.81 1.35 8.91
CA LYS A 37 2.86 0.23 9.86
C LYS A 37 2.29 0.60 11.22
N GLN A 38 2.68 1.74 11.78
CA GLN A 38 2.14 2.22 13.06
C GLN A 38 0.63 2.45 13.00
N TRP A 39 0.14 3.03 11.90
CA TRP A 39 -1.29 3.23 11.69
C TRP A 39 -2.04 1.88 11.60
N LEU A 40 -1.50 0.90 10.87
CA LEU A 40 -2.06 -0.46 10.80
C LEU A 40 -2.07 -1.15 12.18
N ASP A 41 -1.04 -0.94 12.99
CA ASP A 41 -0.97 -1.45 14.36
C ASP A 41 -2.03 -0.78 15.26
N VAL A 42 -2.23 0.53 15.16
CA VAL A 42 -3.23 1.30 15.94
C VAL A 42 -4.66 0.91 15.55
N VAL A 43 -4.94 0.84 14.24
CA VAL A 43 -6.24 0.44 13.71
C VAL A 43 -6.56 -1.03 14.05
N GLY A 44 -5.54 -1.86 14.29
CA GLY A 44 -5.68 -3.21 14.84
C GLY A 44 -6.04 -3.27 16.33
N LEU A 45 -5.77 -2.22 17.11
CA LEU A 45 -5.91 -2.18 18.58
C LEU A 45 -7.21 -1.51 19.07
N ALA A 46 -7.86 -0.67 18.24
CA ALA A 46 -9.06 0.10 18.61
C ALA A 46 -10.39 -0.72 18.69
N GLY A 47 -10.30 -2.01 19.04
CA GLY A 47 -11.45 -2.86 19.35
C GLY A 47 -12.06 -3.64 18.17
N SER A 48 -11.81 -3.22 16.92
CA SER A 48 -12.20 -3.99 15.73
C SER A 48 -11.12 -3.91 14.66
N ARG A 49 -10.41 -5.03 14.44
CA ARG A 49 -9.31 -5.11 13.47
C ARG A 49 -9.82 -4.86 12.05
N PHE A 50 -9.17 -3.96 11.31
CA PHE A 50 -9.48 -3.74 9.89
C PHE A 50 -9.05 -4.89 8.99
N TRP A 51 -8.01 -5.63 9.37
CA TRP A 51 -7.54 -6.80 8.65
C TRP A 51 -7.16 -7.92 9.60
N LEU A 52 -7.28 -9.14 9.10
CA LEU A 52 -7.04 -10.38 9.85
C LEU A 52 -5.85 -11.15 9.31
N ARG A 53 -5.70 -11.18 7.97
CA ARG A 53 -4.66 -11.98 7.31
C ARG A 53 -4.30 -11.38 5.96
N LEU A 54 -3.04 -11.56 5.58
CA LEU A 54 -2.55 -11.32 4.23
C LEU A 54 -2.01 -12.64 3.67
N ASP A 55 -2.46 -13.04 2.49
CA ASP A 55 -1.81 -14.07 1.67
C ASP A 55 -1.07 -13.38 0.53
N SER A 56 0.25 -13.34 0.66
CA SER A 56 1.17 -12.72 -0.30
C SER A 56 1.90 -13.75 -1.19
N SER A 57 1.49 -15.02 -1.15
CA SER A 57 2.14 -16.10 -1.91
C SER A 57 2.10 -15.88 -3.42
N ARG A 58 1.07 -15.17 -3.92
CA ARG A 58 0.88 -14.77 -5.31
C ARG A 58 0.37 -13.33 -5.40
N ARG A 59 0.45 -12.76 -6.60
CA ARG A 59 -0.14 -11.45 -6.94
C ARG A 59 -1.37 -11.67 -7.84
N PRO A 60 -2.46 -10.89 -7.70
CA PRO A 60 -2.72 -9.89 -6.66
C PRO A 60 -2.69 -10.47 -5.24
N HIS A 61 -2.26 -9.68 -4.26
CA HIS A 61 -2.20 -10.13 -2.87
C HIS A 61 -3.62 -10.26 -2.31
N LYS A 62 -3.89 -11.29 -1.49
CA LYS A 62 -5.21 -11.47 -0.89
C LYS A 62 -5.23 -10.89 0.51
N LEU A 63 -5.99 -9.83 0.70
CA LEU A 63 -6.17 -9.17 2.00
C LEU A 63 -7.51 -9.58 2.60
N TYR A 64 -7.45 -10.29 3.73
CA TYR A 64 -8.62 -10.70 4.49
C TYR A 64 -8.94 -9.61 5.50
N VAL A 65 -10.06 -8.92 5.31
CA VAL A 65 -10.49 -7.80 6.14
C VAL A 65 -11.32 -8.27 7.34
N GLY A 66 -11.37 -7.45 8.38
CA GLY A 66 -12.08 -7.74 9.62
C GLY A 66 -13.22 -6.77 9.92
N GLU A 67 -13.81 -6.90 11.10
CA GLU A 67 -14.96 -6.12 11.55
C GLU A 67 -14.73 -4.60 11.50
N GLY A 68 -13.48 -4.14 11.68
CA GLY A 68 -13.15 -2.71 11.60
C GLY A 68 -13.35 -2.15 10.19
N PHE A 69 -13.02 -2.95 9.18
CA PHE A 69 -13.28 -2.60 7.79
C PHE A 69 -14.78 -2.50 7.55
N ASP A 70 -15.57 -3.46 8.03
CA ASP A 70 -17.04 -3.43 7.87
C ASP A 70 -17.70 -2.21 8.50
N LYS A 71 -17.24 -1.82 9.69
CA LYS A 71 -17.75 -0.68 10.44
C LYS A 71 -17.35 0.67 9.84
N ALA A 72 -16.28 0.72 9.06
CA ALA A 72 -15.83 1.94 8.40
C ALA A 72 -16.81 2.38 7.28
N ASP A 73 -16.86 3.69 7.04
CA ASP A 73 -17.52 4.23 5.88
C ASP A 73 -16.72 3.94 4.60
N TYR A 74 -17.28 4.27 3.42
CA TYR A 74 -16.64 3.96 2.14
C TYR A 74 -15.25 4.61 2.02
N LYS A 75 -15.13 5.87 2.47
CA LYS A 75 -13.87 6.61 2.41
C LYS A 75 -12.80 5.97 3.31
N GLY A 76 -13.15 5.59 4.53
CA GLY A 76 -12.22 4.91 5.44
C GLY A 76 -11.78 3.53 4.93
N LYS A 77 -12.65 2.82 4.20
CA LYS A 77 -12.28 1.56 3.52
C LYS A 77 -11.28 1.80 2.41
N GLU A 78 -11.53 2.79 1.56
CA GLU A 78 -10.65 3.17 0.45
C GLU A 78 -9.27 3.58 0.95
N GLU A 79 -9.21 4.52 1.90
CA GLU A 79 -7.97 5.02 2.49
C GLU A 79 -7.17 3.89 3.15
N PHE A 80 -7.84 2.98 3.86
CA PHE A 80 -7.21 1.79 4.42
C PHE A 80 -6.53 0.94 3.34
N VAL A 81 -7.24 0.61 2.26
CA VAL A 81 -6.71 -0.29 1.22
C VAL A 81 -5.60 0.39 0.41
N GLU A 82 -5.70 1.69 0.16
CA GLU A 82 -4.66 2.48 -0.50
C GLU A 82 -3.37 2.49 0.33
N ILE A 83 -3.46 2.83 1.62
CA ILE A 83 -2.31 2.80 2.55
C ILE A 83 -1.70 1.39 2.60
N PHE A 84 -2.55 0.36 2.73
CA PHE A 84 -2.09 -1.02 2.76
C PHE A 84 -1.38 -1.41 1.46
N SER A 85 -1.88 -0.94 0.32
CA SER A 85 -1.30 -1.19 -0.99
C SER A 85 0.08 -0.56 -1.16
N HIS A 86 0.26 0.69 -0.71
CA HIS A 86 1.56 1.36 -0.69
C HIS A 86 2.55 0.67 0.25
N TYR A 87 2.08 0.23 1.42
CA TYR A 87 2.86 -0.58 2.34
C TYR A 87 3.35 -1.88 1.69
N LEU A 88 2.48 -2.60 0.96
CA LEU A 88 2.87 -3.83 0.24
C LEU A 88 3.83 -3.58 -0.93
N ALA A 89 3.74 -2.42 -1.57
CA ALA A 89 4.65 -2.04 -2.64
C ALA A 89 6.05 -1.66 -2.11
N GLY A 90 6.16 -1.33 -0.82
CA GLY A 90 7.41 -0.87 -0.20
C GLY A 90 7.91 0.46 -0.78
N HIS A 91 7.02 1.25 -1.39
CA HIS A 91 7.36 2.50 -2.05
C HIS A 91 6.14 3.43 -2.07
N PRO A 92 6.26 4.71 -1.66
CA PRO A 92 5.11 5.60 -1.48
C PRO A 92 4.41 5.95 -2.80
N ASP A 93 5.14 6.03 -3.91
CA ASP A 93 4.54 6.35 -5.21
C ASP A 93 4.11 5.10 -6.02
N LYS A 94 4.17 3.91 -5.42
CA LYS A 94 3.76 2.66 -6.08
C LYS A 94 2.73 1.94 -5.23
N PHE A 95 1.84 1.23 -5.89
CA PHE A 95 0.80 0.45 -5.24
C PHE A 95 0.90 -1.02 -5.67
N ALA A 96 0.52 -1.92 -4.78
CA ALA A 96 0.31 -3.33 -5.07
C ALA A 96 -1.16 -3.59 -5.44
N LEU A 97 -1.40 -4.52 -6.37
CA LEU A 97 -2.76 -5.00 -6.60
C LEU A 97 -3.21 -5.86 -5.42
N VAL A 98 -4.40 -5.58 -4.89
CA VAL A 98 -4.97 -6.26 -3.73
C VAL A 98 -6.36 -6.76 -4.04
N ASP A 99 -6.58 -8.05 -3.86
CA ASP A 99 -7.91 -8.66 -3.83
C ASP A 99 -8.40 -8.67 -2.37
N LEU A 100 -9.62 -8.21 -2.13
CA LEU A 100 -10.21 -8.11 -0.81
C LEU A 100 -11.11 -9.31 -0.55
N PHE A 101 -10.95 -9.91 0.62
CA PHE A 101 -11.73 -11.05 1.08
C PHE A 101 -12.33 -10.77 2.45
N ASP A 102 -13.57 -11.20 2.65
CA ASP A 102 -14.16 -11.23 3.98
C ASP A 102 -13.40 -12.23 4.85
N GLY A 103 -13.04 -11.80 6.06
CA GLY A 103 -12.23 -12.61 6.97
C GLY A 103 -12.95 -13.80 7.58
N ALA A 104 -14.28 -13.74 7.69
CA ALA A 104 -15.09 -14.80 8.29
C ALA A 104 -15.46 -15.90 7.28
N SER A 105 -15.96 -15.49 6.11
CA SER A 105 -16.45 -16.39 5.06
C SER A 105 -15.39 -16.76 4.02
N GLY A 106 -14.34 -15.93 3.88
CA GLY A 106 -13.38 -16.07 2.79
C GLY A 106 -13.95 -15.71 1.41
N ALA A 107 -15.12 -15.06 1.35
CA ALA A 107 -15.72 -14.60 0.10
C ALA A 107 -14.93 -13.40 -0.46
N ALA A 108 -14.82 -13.31 -1.79
CA ALA A 108 -14.27 -12.13 -2.44
C ALA A 108 -15.28 -10.96 -2.35
N ILE A 109 -14.82 -9.81 -1.88
CA ILE A 109 -15.68 -8.66 -1.58
C ILE A 109 -15.29 -7.39 -2.33
N GLY A 110 -14.11 -7.36 -2.94
CA GLY A 110 -13.64 -6.19 -3.66
C GLY A 110 -12.20 -6.33 -4.13
N GLU A 111 -11.68 -5.24 -4.65
CA GLU A 111 -10.34 -5.15 -5.22
C GLU A 111 -9.80 -3.71 -5.14
N PHE A 112 -8.48 -3.59 -5.23
CA PHE A 112 -7.77 -2.34 -5.44
C PHE A 112 -6.70 -2.51 -6.49
N GLY A 113 -6.70 -1.61 -7.47
CA GLY A 113 -5.74 -1.65 -8.57
C GLY A 113 -5.88 -0.47 -9.52
N TRP A 114 -5.63 -0.73 -10.80
CA TRP A 114 -5.64 0.30 -11.86
C TRP A 114 -6.95 1.11 -11.95
N GLY A 115 -8.08 0.52 -11.57
CA GLY A 115 -9.39 1.18 -11.53
C GLY A 115 -9.71 1.87 -10.20
N GLY A 116 -8.76 1.93 -9.27
CA GLY A 116 -8.98 2.39 -7.90
C GLY A 116 -9.60 1.32 -7.01
N PHE A 117 -10.15 1.77 -5.87
CA PHE A 117 -10.84 0.93 -4.91
C PHE A 117 -12.27 0.61 -5.39
N LYS A 118 -12.66 -0.67 -5.27
CA LYS A 118 -14.00 -1.12 -5.62
C LYS A 118 -14.47 -2.24 -4.69
N LEU A 119 -15.72 -2.14 -4.25
CA LEU A 119 -16.45 -3.23 -3.60
C LEU A 119 -17.36 -3.94 -4.61
N TYR A 120 -17.50 -5.25 -4.46
CA TYR A 120 -18.38 -6.05 -5.28
C TYR A 120 -19.84 -5.94 -4.82
N PRO A 121 -20.82 -6.13 -5.71
CA PRO A 121 -22.24 -6.12 -5.33
C PRO A 121 -22.61 -7.19 -4.28
N SER A 122 -21.80 -8.23 -4.14
CA SER A 122 -21.95 -9.29 -3.13
C SER A 122 -21.54 -8.85 -1.72
N TYR A 123 -20.80 -7.76 -1.58
CA TYR A 123 -20.38 -7.26 -0.29
C TYR A 123 -21.58 -6.71 0.49
N ARG A 124 -21.88 -7.31 1.63
CA ARG A 124 -22.87 -6.83 2.59
C ARG A 124 -22.19 -6.52 3.91
N PRO A 125 -22.14 -5.26 4.36
CA PRO A 125 -21.63 -4.93 5.68
C PRO A 125 -22.43 -5.67 6.74
N THR A 126 -21.77 -6.23 7.75
CA THR A 126 -22.39 -7.05 8.81
C THR A 126 -23.60 -6.37 9.50
N LYS A 127 -23.69 -5.03 9.51
CA LYS A 127 -24.82 -4.27 10.08
C LYS A 127 -26.16 -4.50 9.37
N GLU A 128 -26.18 -4.94 8.11
CA GLU A 128 -27.44 -5.20 7.39
C GLU A 128 -28.06 -6.57 7.69
N LEU A 129 -27.25 -7.55 8.11
CA LEU A 129 -27.72 -8.91 8.38
C LEU A 129 -28.51 -9.04 9.69
N VAL A 130 -28.35 -8.09 10.62
CA VAL A 130 -28.99 -8.11 11.94
C VAL A 130 -30.38 -7.44 11.94
N ARG A 131 -30.79 -6.81 10.83
CA ARG A 131 -32.06 -6.05 10.75
C ARG A 131 -33.23 -6.85 10.16
N THR A 132 -33.04 -8.14 9.91
CA THR A 132 -34.02 -9.03 9.26
C THR A 132 -34.52 -10.17 10.16
N GLU A 133 -34.62 -9.91 11.48
CA GLU A 133 -35.34 -10.78 12.42
C GLU A 133 -36.39 -10.00 13.21
#